data_AF-A0A5D2CBG4-F1
#
_entry.id   AF-A0A5D2CBG4-F1
#
_cell.length_a   1.000
_cell.length_b   1.000
_cell.length_c   1.000
_cell.angle_alpha   90.00
_cell.angle_beta   90.00
_cell.angle_gamma   90.00
#
_symmetry.space_group_name_H-M   'P 1'
#
loop_
_entity.id
_entity.type
_entity.pdbx_description
1 polymer ?
#
loop_
_entity_poly.entity_id
_entity_poly.type
_entity_poly.pdbx_seq_one_letter_code
_entity_poly.pdbx_strand_id
1 'polypeptide(L)'
;MTLSVLWALASIAPLIATAERKLLERHIPTILDKGFMMLMDGHRIKDLQRMYSLFSRVNALESLRQAISSYIRRTEQSIVMDEEKDKDMVSSLLEFKASLDSILEESFSKNEAFCNTIKDSFEHLINLRQNRPAELIAKFLDEKLRDGNKGTSEEELEGTLDKVLVLFRFIQGKDVFEALYKKDLAKRLLLGKSASIDAEKSMISKLKTECGS
;
A
#
# COMPACT_ATOMS: atom_id res chain seq x y z
N MET A 1 -39.12 -10.90 30.82
CA MET A 1 -39.30 -10.35 29.45
C MET A 1 -40.77 -10.45 29.08
N THR A 2 -41.42 -9.35 28.72
CA THR A 2 -42.85 -9.34 28.35
C THR A 2 -43.06 -9.82 26.91
N LEU A 3 -44.23 -10.39 26.60
CA LEU A 3 -44.61 -10.82 25.24
C LEU A 3 -44.47 -9.71 24.19
N SER A 4 -44.67 -8.44 24.56
CA SER A 4 -44.46 -7.29 23.67
C SER A 4 -43.02 -7.13 23.19
N VAL A 5 -42.04 -7.42 24.05
CA VAL A 5 -40.60 -7.40 23.68
C VAL A 5 -40.27 -8.56 22.74
N LEU A 6 -40.90 -9.73 22.95
CA LEU A 6 -40.71 -10.91 22.10
C LEU A 6 -41.26 -10.69 20.68
N TRP A 7 -42.42 -10.04 20.54
CA TRP A 7 -43.04 -9.74 19.24
C TRP A 7 -42.34 -8.60 18.48
N ALA A 8 -41.85 -7.60 19.20
CA ALA A 8 -40.98 -6.58 18.60
C ALA A 8 -39.70 -7.22 18.05
N LEU A 9 -39.03 -8.07 18.83
CA LEU A 9 -37.84 -8.80 18.37
C LEU A 9 -38.13 -9.72 17.16
N ALA A 10 -39.31 -10.35 17.11
CA ALA A 10 -39.73 -11.23 16.02
C ALA A 10 -39.96 -10.49 14.67
N SER A 11 -40.32 -9.20 14.70
CA SER A 11 -40.58 -8.39 13.49
C SER A 11 -39.39 -7.51 13.08
N ILE A 12 -38.49 -7.18 14.01
CA ILE A 12 -37.29 -6.37 13.74
C ILE A 12 -36.32 -7.10 12.80
N ALA A 13 -36.03 -8.39 13.04
CA ALA A 13 -35.06 -9.11 12.21
C ALA A 13 -35.50 -9.24 10.73
N PRO A 14 -36.75 -9.61 10.41
CA PRO A 14 -37.25 -9.60 9.03
C PRO A 14 -37.26 -8.21 8.37
N LEU A 15 -37.56 -7.15 9.15
CA LEU A 15 -37.54 -5.77 8.65
C LEU A 15 -36.12 -5.33 8.30
N ILE A 16 -35.16 -5.57 9.20
CA ILE A 16 -33.73 -5.27 8.96
C ILE A 16 -33.23 -6.02 7.74
N ALA A 17 -33.48 -7.33 7.65
CA ALA A 17 -33.05 -8.14 6.51
C ALA A 17 -33.66 -7.64 5.18
N THR A 18 -34.90 -7.15 5.21
CA THR A 18 -35.54 -6.55 4.03
C THR A 18 -34.90 -5.22 3.65
N ALA A 19 -34.61 -4.36 4.64
CA ALA A 19 -33.92 -3.09 4.41
C ALA A 19 -32.50 -3.31 3.86
N GLU A 20 -31.72 -4.21 4.45
CA GLU A 20 -30.38 -4.59 4.00
C GLU A 20 -30.38 -5.10 2.57
N ARG A 21 -31.29 -6.02 2.24
CA ARG A 21 -31.43 -6.54 0.87
C ARG A 21 -31.81 -5.46 -0.14
N LYS A 22 -32.76 -4.59 0.22
CA LYS A 22 -33.33 -3.61 -0.71
C LYS A 22 -32.46 -2.37 -0.89
N LEU A 23 -31.79 -1.91 0.17
CA LEU A 23 -31.01 -0.68 0.16
C LEU A 23 -29.52 -0.91 -0.06
N LEU A 24 -28.97 -2.05 0.35
CA LEU A 24 -27.54 -2.36 0.21
C LEU A 24 -27.31 -3.43 -0.85
N GLU A 25 -27.77 -4.67 -0.63
CA GLU A 25 -27.37 -5.84 -1.42
C GLU A 25 -27.57 -5.63 -2.93
N ARG A 26 -28.76 -5.15 -3.32
CA ARG A 26 -29.09 -4.86 -4.73
C ARG A 26 -28.28 -3.74 -5.37
N HIS A 27 -27.70 -2.86 -4.56
CA HIS A 27 -27.04 -1.64 -5.01
C HIS A 27 -25.52 -1.66 -4.84
N ILE A 28 -24.95 -2.72 -4.25
CA ILE A 28 -23.49 -2.87 -4.08
C ILE A 28 -22.72 -2.56 -5.37
N PRO A 29 -23.06 -3.15 -6.54
CA PRO A 29 -22.30 -2.88 -7.76
C PRO A 29 -22.30 -1.39 -8.13
N THR A 30 -23.46 -0.73 -8.04
CA THR A 30 -23.60 0.70 -8.35
C THR A 30 -22.89 1.60 -7.34
N ILE A 31 -22.93 1.25 -6.06
CA ILE A 31 -22.23 1.99 -5.00
C ILE A 31 -20.72 1.93 -5.23
N LEU A 32 -20.20 0.75 -5.55
CA LEU A 32 -18.78 0.55 -5.81
C LEU A 32 -18.35 1.26 -7.09
N ASP A 33 -19.07 1.05 -8.19
CA ASP A 33 -18.76 1.61 -9.51
C ASP A 33 -18.71 3.15 -9.51
N LYS A 34 -19.67 3.80 -8.83
CA LYS A 34 -19.80 5.27 -8.87
C LYS A 34 -19.11 5.99 -7.74
N GLY A 35 -18.94 5.35 -6.58
CA GLY A 35 -18.52 6.04 -5.36
C GLY A 35 -17.16 5.62 -4.84
N PHE A 36 -16.74 4.38 -5.06
CA PHE A 36 -15.61 3.81 -4.33
C PHE A 36 -14.29 4.53 -4.63
N MET A 37 -14.00 4.81 -5.91
CA MET A 37 -12.78 5.49 -6.31
C MET A 37 -12.67 6.89 -5.69
N MET A 38 -13.76 7.66 -5.72
CA MET A 38 -13.80 9.00 -5.10
C MET A 38 -13.53 8.94 -3.58
N LEU A 39 -13.99 7.90 -2.89
CA LEU A 39 -13.72 7.74 -1.46
C LEU A 39 -12.25 7.40 -1.18
N MET A 40 -11.64 6.56 -2.02
CA MET A 40 -10.23 6.19 -1.92
C MET A 40 -9.33 7.39 -2.25
N ASP A 41 -9.54 8.05 -3.39
CA ASP A 41 -8.78 9.22 -3.83
C ASP A 41 -8.87 10.36 -2.80
N GLY A 42 -10.07 10.56 -2.24
CA GLY A 42 -10.34 11.59 -1.24
C GLY A 42 -9.95 11.24 0.19
N HIS A 43 -9.28 10.11 0.45
CA HIS A 43 -8.95 9.63 1.81
C HIS A 43 -10.12 9.71 2.79
N ARG A 44 -11.31 9.30 2.35
CA ARG A 44 -12.56 9.45 3.13
C ARG A 44 -12.72 8.33 4.16
N ILE A 45 -11.80 8.25 5.13
CA ILE A 45 -11.68 7.19 6.13
C ILE A 45 -13.03 6.85 6.79
N LYS A 46 -13.74 7.85 7.31
CA LYS A 46 -15.04 7.63 7.99
C LYS A 46 -16.11 7.02 7.08
N ASP A 47 -16.10 7.38 5.80
CA ASP A 47 -17.07 6.88 4.83
C ASP A 47 -16.67 5.47 4.36
N LEU A 48 -15.37 5.18 4.24
CA LEU A 48 -14.84 3.83 3.99
C LEU A 48 -15.13 2.88 5.16
N GLN A 49 -14.95 3.32 6.41
CA GLN A 49 -15.36 2.59 7.62
C GLN A 49 -16.85 2.22 7.59
N ARG A 50 -17.69 3.20 7.24
CA ARG A 50 -19.14 3.00 7.13
C ARG A 50 -19.47 2.00 6.02
N MET A 51 -18.82 2.11 4.87
CA MET A 51 -18.99 1.19 3.75
C MET A 51 -18.61 -0.24 4.16
N TYR A 52 -17.45 -0.44 4.78
CA TYR A 52 -17.00 -1.74 5.29
C TYR A 52 -17.99 -2.35 6.29
N SER A 53 -18.44 -1.55 7.27
CA SER A 53 -19.41 -1.98 8.28
C SER A 53 -20.75 -2.40 7.65
N LEU A 54 -21.26 -1.63 6.68
CA LEU A 54 -22.51 -1.93 6.00
C LEU A 54 -22.39 -3.17 5.10
N PHE A 55 -21.26 -3.32 4.40
CA PHE A 55 -21.03 -4.45 3.49
C PHE A 55 -20.81 -5.76 4.26
N SER A 56 -20.22 -5.69 5.45
CA SER A 56 -20.11 -6.84 6.36
C SER A 56 -21.48 -7.42 6.72
N ARG A 57 -22.49 -6.56 6.96
CA ARG A 57 -23.86 -7.00 7.32
C ARG A 57 -24.56 -7.80 6.21
N VAL A 58 -24.16 -7.60 4.96
CA VAL A 58 -24.74 -8.26 3.78
C VAL A 58 -23.76 -9.22 3.10
N ASN A 59 -22.69 -9.64 3.80
CA ASN A 59 -21.68 -10.58 3.28
C ASN A 59 -21.03 -10.13 1.95
N ALA A 60 -20.88 -8.83 1.75
CA ALA A 60 -20.37 -8.22 0.52
C ALA A 60 -18.90 -7.79 0.59
N LEU A 61 -18.16 -8.28 1.58
CA LEU A 61 -16.75 -7.93 1.76
C LEU A 61 -15.89 -8.39 0.58
N GLU A 62 -16.26 -9.49 -0.08
CA GLU A 62 -15.58 -9.97 -1.28
C GLU A 62 -15.70 -8.98 -2.44
N SER A 63 -16.89 -8.39 -2.66
CA SER A 63 -17.08 -7.35 -3.67
C SER A 63 -16.26 -6.10 -3.37
N LEU A 64 -16.16 -5.71 -2.10
CA LEU A 64 -15.32 -4.59 -1.67
C LEU A 64 -13.82 -4.89 -1.90
N ARG A 65 -13.38 -6.12 -1.61
CA ARG A 65 -12.01 -6.57 -1.86
C ARG A 65 -11.64 -6.53 -3.34
N GLN A 66 -12.56 -6.96 -4.21
CA GLN A 66 -12.39 -6.85 -5.67
C GLN A 66 -12.31 -5.39 -6.14
N ALA A 67 -13.12 -4.49 -5.56
CA ALA A 67 -13.06 -3.07 -5.86
C ALA A 67 -11.72 -2.45 -5.44
N ILE A 68 -11.19 -2.82 -4.27
CA ILE A 68 -9.85 -2.40 -3.80
C ILE A 68 -8.76 -2.90 -4.74
N SER A 69 -8.77 -4.19 -5.10
CA SER A 69 -7.76 -4.73 -6.02
C SER A 69 -7.81 -4.01 -7.38
N SER A 70 -9.02 -3.73 -7.89
CA SER A 70 -9.19 -3.00 -9.15
C SER A 70 -8.69 -1.55 -9.05
N TYR A 71 -8.97 -0.87 -7.94
CA TYR A 71 -8.47 0.48 -7.66
C TYR A 71 -6.94 0.50 -7.60
N ILE A 72 -6.34 -0.38 -6.80
CA ILE A 72 -4.89 -0.49 -6.68
C ILE A 72 -4.26 -0.75 -8.04
N ARG A 73 -4.80 -1.71 -8.79
CA ARG A 73 -4.29 -2.05 -10.12
C ARG A 73 -4.29 -0.85 -11.06
N ARG A 74 -5.39 -0.09 -11.08
CA ARG A 74 -5.51 1.10 -11.92
C ARG A 74 -4.48 2.17 -11.53
N THR A 75 -4.36 2.47 -10.25
CA THR A 75 -3.47 3.52 -9.75
C THR A 75 -2.00 3.15 -9.93
N GLU A 76 -1.59 1.94 -9.54
CA GLU A 76 -0.22 1.47 -9.73
C GLU A 76 0.16 1.38 -11.21
N GLN A 77 -0.74 0.93 -12.08
CA GLN A 77 -0.46 0.91 -13.52
C GLN A 77 -0.18 2.33 -14.03
N SER A 78 -0.89 3.34 -13.55
CA SER A 78 -0.63 4.73 -13.91
C SER A 78 0.71 5.26 -13.38
N ILE A 79 1.20 4.74 -12.24
CA ILE A 79 2.48 5.13 -11.63
C ILE A 79 3.65 4.41 -12.31
N VAL A 80 3.53 3.10 -12.53
CA VAL A 80 4.63 2.24 -13.00
C VAL A 80 4.86 2.39 -14.50
N MET A 81 3.81 2.60 -15.29
CA MET A 81 3.88 2.64 -16.76
C MET A 81 4.16 4.03 -17.35
N ASP A 82 4.15 5.08 -16.53
CA ASP A 82 4.46 6.44 -16.96
C ASP A 82 5.98 6.66 -16.99
N GLU A 83 6.62 6.32 -18.11
CA GLU A 83 8.08 6.38 -18.26
C GLU A 83 8.64 7.80 -18.12
N GLU A 84 7.84 8.83 -18.43
CA GLU A 84 8.23 10.23 -18.27
C GLU A 84 8.43 10.60 -16.79
N LYS A 85 7.76 9.86 -15.88
CA LYS A 85 7.81 10.05 -14.42
C LYS A 85 8.59 8.97 -13.70
N ASP A 86 9.47 8.24 -14.39
CA ASP A 86 10.34 7.22 -13.77
C ASP A 86 11.11 7.73 -12.54
N LYS A 87 11.49 9.02 -12.53
CA LYS A 87 12.19 9.66 -11.40
C LYS A 87 11.32 9.73 -10.13
N ASP A 88 10.02 9.91 -10.30
CA ASP A 88 9.06 10.07 -9.20
C ASP A 88 8.34 8.75 -8.88
N MET A 89 8.64 7.66 -9.60
CA MET A 89 7.96 6.38 -9.44
C MET A 89 8.09 5.84 -8.01
N VAL A 90 9.32 5.81 -7.46
CA VAL A 90 9.57 5.23 -6.14
C VAL A 90 8.88 6.05 -5.04
N SER A 91 8.98 7.39 -5.08
CA SER A 91 8.27 8.26 -4.14
C SER A 91 6.76 8.10 -4.25
N SER A 92 6.21 8.06 -5.46
CA SER A 92 4.77 7.87 -5.70
C SER A 92 4.28 6.52 -5.16
N LEU A 93 5.05 5.44 -5.36
CA LEU A 93 4.72 4.12 -4.80
C LEU A 93 4.77 4.10 -3.27
N LEU A 94 5.75 4.79 -2.65
CA LEU A 94 5.85 4.90 -1.20
C LEU A 94 4.66 5.66 -0.61
N GLU A 95 4.28 6.79 -1.20
CA GLU A 95 3.12 7.59 -0.78
C GLU A 95 1.81 6.81 -0.96
N PHE A 96 1.66 6.14 -2.11
CA PHE A 96 0.49 5.33 -2.38
C PHE A 96 0.37 4.15 -1.42
N LYS A 97 1.48 3.47 -1.12
CA LYS A 97 1.49 2.39 -0.13
C LYS A 97 1.13 2.88 1.27
N ALA A 98 1.67 4.03 1.69
CA ALA A 98 1.36 4.63 2.99
C ALA A 98 -0.13 5.02 3.11
N SER A 99 -0.70 5.56 2.03
CA SER A 99 -2.13 5.85 1.93
C SER A 99 -2.98 4.59 2.14
N LEU A 100 -2.66 3.51 1.43
CA LEU A 100 -3.41 2.25 1.54
C LEU A 100 -3.28 1.62 2.93
N ASP A 101 -2.10 1.70 3.54
CA ASP A 101 -1.88 1.21 4.90
C ASP A 101 -2.75 1.98 5.91
N SER A 102 -2.79 3.32 5.84
CA SER A 102 -3.69 4.13 6.68
C SER A 102 -5.15 3.76 6.48
N ILE A 103 -5.60 3.64 5.22
CA ILE A 103 -6.99 3.23 4.92
C ILE A 103 -7.29 1.85 5.50
N LEU A 104 -6.38 0.89 5.37
CA LEU A 104 -6.56 -0.47 5.86
C LEU A 104 -6.61 -0.53 7.39
N GLU A 105 -5.69 0.17 8.06
CA GLU A 105 -5.61 0.22 9.52
C GLU A 105 -6.83 0.91 10.13
N GLU A 106 -7.25 2.03 9.55
CA GLU A 106 -8.32 2.84 10.11
C GLU A 106 -9.70 2.37 9.63
N SER A 107 -9.84 1.89 8.39
CA SER A 107 -11.15 1.64 7.78
C SER A 107 -11.62 0.20 7.77
N PHE A 108 -10.69 -0.76 7.65
CA PHE A 108 -11.04 -2.16 7.38
C PHE A 108 -10.67 -3.10 8.54
N SER A 109 -10.54 -2.56 9.76
CA SER A 109 -10.29 -3.31 10.99
C SER A 109 -9.08 -4.25 10.91
N LYS A 110 -8.06 -3.90 10.12
CA LYS A 110 -6.87 -4.74 9.87
C LYS A 110 -7.21 -6.15 9.36
N ASN A 111 -8.28 -6.28 8.56
CA ASN A 111 -8.71 -7.55 8.01
C ASN A 111 -7.60 -8.17 7.12
N GLU A 112 -7.12 -9.36 7.49
CA GLU A 112 -6.00 -10.03 6.81
C GLU A 112 -6.25 -10.30 5.33
N ALA A 113 -7.49 -10.58 4.91
CA ALA A 113 -7.81 -10.80 3.50
C ALA A 113 -7.58 -9.54 2.65
N PHE A 114 -7.84 -8.36 3.23
CA PHE A 114 -7.58 -7.07 2.60
C PHE A 114 -6.07 -6.78 2.58
N CYS A 115 -5.36 -7.07 3.69
CA CYS A 115 -3.90 -6.98 3.75
C CYS A 115 -3.24 -7.81 2.63
N ASN A 116 -3.67 -9.06 2.46
CA ASN A 116 -3.13 -9.97 1.44
C ASN A 116 -3.47 -9.47 0.03
N THR A 117 -4.69 -8.98 -0.19
CA THR A 117 -5.08 -8.42 -1.50
C THR A 117 -4.21 -7.23 -1.91
N ILE A 118 -3.84 -6.35 -0.97
CA ILE A 118 -2.93 -5.24 -1.22
C ILE A 118 -1.53 -5.77 -1.56
N LYS A 119 -1.00 -6.70 -0.76
CA LYS A 119 0.31 -7.32 -1.01
C LYS A 119 0.40 -7.96 -2.40
N ASP A 120 -0.57 -8.80 -2.75
CA ASP A 120 -0.61 -9.50 -4.04
C ASP A 120 -0.71 -8.52 -5.23
N SER A 121 -1.45 -7.42 -5.06
CA SER A 121 -1.60 -6.40 -6.10
C SER A 121 -0.29 -5.64 -6.33
N PHE A 122 0.38 -5.21 -5.24
CA PHE A 122 1.68 -4.55 -5.29
C PHE A 122 2.76 -5.43 -5.92
N GLU A 123 2.84 -6.69 -5.49
CA GLU A 123 3.82 -7.64 -6.03
C GLU A 123 3.61 -7.86 -7.53
N HIS A 124 2.36 -8.01 -7.98
CA HIS A 124 2.06 -8.22 -9.38
C HIS A 124 2.47 -7.00 -10.25
N LEU A 125 2.13 -5.78 -9.83
CA LEU A 125 2.34 -4.61 -10.69
C LEU A 125 3.73 -4.00 -10.63
N ILE A 126 4.39 -4.02 -9.47
CA ILE A 126 5.80 -3.62 -9.40
C ILE A 126 6.61 -4.48 -10.37
N ASN A 127 6.36 -5.79 -10.44
CA ASN A 127 7.11 -6.69 -11.31
C ASN A 127 6.67 -6.68 -12.78
N LEU A 128 5.69 -5.86 -13.17
CA LEU A 128 5.22 -5.80 -14.56
C LEU A 128 6.24 -5.15 -15.49
N ARG A 129 7.03 -4.18 -15.01
CA ARG A 129 8.19 -3.66 -15.73
C ARG A 129 9.43 -4.40 -15.28
N GLN A 130 9.88 -5.35 -16.10
CA GLN A 130 11.03 -6.19 -15.77
C GLN A 130 12.26 -5.34 -15.42
N ASN A 131 12.85 -5.60 -14.25
CA ASN A 131 14.08 -5.00 -13.72
C ASN A 131 14.07 -3.48 -13.47
N ARG A 132 13.15 -2.71 -14.08
CA ARG A 132 13.11 -1.25 -13.98
C ARG A 132 12.84 -0.73 -12.56
N PRO A 133 11.86 -1.26 -11.80
CA PRO A 133 11.67 -0.86 -10.40
C PRO A 133 12.91 -1.16 -9.54
N ALA A 134 13.58 -2.29 -9.77
CA ALA A 134 14.81 -2.63 -9.05
C ALA A 134 15.91 -1.58 -9.30
N GLU A 135 16.08 -1.14 -10.55
CA GLU A 135 17.01 -0.07 -10.90
C GLU A 135 16.63 1.27 -10.25
N LEU A 136 15.35 1.65 -10.30
CA LEU A 136 14.87 2.91 -9.76
C LEU A 136 14.97 2.94 -8.23
N ILE A 137 14.67 1.84 -7.54
CA ILE A 137 14.85 1.71 -6.09
C ILE A 137 16.33 1.84 -5.70
N ALA A 138 17.24 1.19 -6.44
CA ALA A 138 18.68 1.32 -6.19
C ALA A 138 19.17 2.77 -6.37
N LYS A 139 18.71 3.45 -7.42
CA LYS A 139 19.01 4.87 -7.67
C LYS A 139 18.45 5.78 -6.58
N PHE A 140 17.19 5.57 -6.18
CA PHE A 140 16.54 6.34 -5.13
C PHE A 140 17.31 6.23 -3.80
N LEU A 141 17.79 5.03 -3.45
CA LEU A 141 18.62 4.84 -2.26
C LEU A 141 19.99 5.53 -2.38
N ASP A 142 20.66 5.48 -3.54
CA ASP A 142 21.91 6.23 -3.76
C ASP A 142 21.71 7.72 -3.53
N GLU A 143 20.63 8.29 -4.09
CA GLU A 143 20.30 9.71 -3.94
C GLU A 143 20.06 10.07 -2.47
N LYS A 144 19.24 9.28 -1.75
CA LYS A 144 18.96 9.53 -0.32
C LYS A 144 20.20 9.40 0.57
N LEU A 145 21.09 8.44 0.30
CA LEU A 145 22.33 8.24 1.05
C LEU A 145 23.41 9.27 0.71
N ARG A 146 23.31 9.99 -0.41
CA ARG A 146 24.19 11.11 -0.77
C ARG A 146 23.69 12.44 -0.22
N ASP A 147 22.38 12.66 -0.30
CA ASP A 147 21.74 13.92 0.06
C ASP A 147 21.27 13.99 1.52
N GLY A 148 21.36 12.90 2.29
CA GLY A 148 20.86 12.82 3.68
C GLY A 148 21.29 13.97 4.61
N ASN A 149 22.42 14.63 4.35
CA ASN A 149 22.88 15.79 5.16
C ASN A 149 22.27 17.14 4.74
N LYS A 150 21.46 17.20 3.68
CA LYS A 150 20.86 18.44 3.15
C LYS A 150 19.48 18.72 3.76
N GLY A 151 19.41 18.78 5.09
CA GLY A 151 18.20 19.22 5.80
C GLY A 151 17.16 18.15 6.07
N THR A 152 17.48 16.86 5.90
CA THR A 152 16.68 15.73 6.41
C THR A 152 17.30 15.27 7.73
N SER A 153 16.49 14.99 8.75
CA SER A 153 17.02 14.44 10.00
C SER A 153 17.46 12.98 9.82
N GLU A 154 18.36 12.49 10.68
CA GLU A 154 18.75 11.07 10.65
C GLU A 154 17.54 10.14 10.87
N GLU A 155 16.59 10.55 11.72
CA GLU A 155 15.35 9.80 11.99
C GLU A 155 14.43 9.74 10.75
N GLU A 156 14.28 10.85 10.02
CA GLU A 156 13.49 10.90 8.79
C GLU A 156 14.16 10.08 7.66
N LEU A 157 15.48 10.14 7.58
CA LEU A 157 16.24 9.32 6.64
C LEU A 157 16.04 7.84 6.94
N GLU A 158 16.23 7.42 8.19
CA GLU A 158 16.05 6.03 8.63
C GLU A 158 14.63 5.52 8.34
N GLY A 159 13.61 6.32 8.67
CA GLY A 159 12.22 5.99 8.35
C GLY A 159 11.95 5.89 6.84
N THR A 160 12.67 6.68 6.02
CA THR A 160 12.61 6.56 4.55
C THR A 160 13.25 5.26 4.08
N LEU A 161 14.42 4.88 4.61
CA LEU A 161 15.10 3.62 4.26
C LEU A 161 14.22 2.41 4.59
N ASP A 162 13.54 2.41 5.73
CA ASP A 162 12.61 1.34 6.11
C ASP A 162 11.44 1.19 5.15
N LYS A 163 10.82 2.31 4.74
CA LYS A 163 9.72 2.28 3.77
C LYS A 163 10.19 1.77 2.40
N VAL A 164 11.40 2.12 1.98
CA VAL A 164 11.98 1.60 0.73
C VAL A 164 12.21 0.10 0.80
N LEU A 165 12.61 -0.43 1.95
CA LEU A 165 12.78 -1.88 2.13
C LEU A 165 11.47 -2.64 2.05
N VAL A 166 10.35 -2.04 2.48
CA VAL A 166 9.03 -2.61 2.25
C VAL A 166 8.75 -2.76 0.75
N LEU A 167 9.10 -1.75 -0.08
CA LEU A 167 8.99 -1.87 -1.54
C LEU A 167 9.96 -2.90 -2.12
N PHE A 168 11.19 -2.95 -1.62
CA PHE A 168 12.19 -3.94 -2.03
C PHE A 168 11.70 -5.38 -1.82
N ARG A 169 10.90 -5.66 -0.78
CA ARG A 169 10.34 -7.01 -0.58
C ARG A 169 9.43 -7.46 -1.74
N PHE A 170 8.81 -6.53 -2.46
CA PHE A 170 7.92 -6.84 -3.58
C PHE A 170 8.65 -7.04 -4.91
N ILE A 171 9.95 -6.72 -5.04
CA ILE A 171 10.66 -6.86 -6.32
C ILE A 171 11.21 -8.28 -6.53
N GLN A 172 11.13 -8.76 -7.78
CA GLN A 172 11.74 -10.02 -8.20
C GLN A 172 13.21 -9.84 -8.62
N GLY A 173 13.56 -8.71 -9.24
CA GLY A 173 14.92 -8.41 -9.75
C GLY A 173 15.93 -8.02 -8.67
N LYS A 174 16.06 -8.82 -7.60
CA LYS A 174 16.94 -8.53 -6.46
C LYS A 174 18.43 -8.57 -6.82
N ASP A 175 18.81 -9.40 -7.78
CA ASP A 175 20.16 -9.49 -8.35
C ASP A 175 20.56 -8.20 -9.09
N VAL A 176 19.63 -7.64 -9.88
CA VAL A 176 19.82 -6.37 -10.57
C VAL A 176 19.97 -5.23 -9.57
N PHE A 177 19.09 -5.20 -8.56
CA PHE A 177 19.20 -4.26 -7.45
C PHE A 177 20.57 -4.36 -6.77
N GLU A 178 21.01 -5.57 -6.41
CA GLU A 178 22.26 -5.80 -5.70
C GLU A 178 23.48 -5.33 -6.51
N ALA A 179 23.53 -5.67 -7.80
CA ALA A 179 24.62 -5.26 -8.69
C ALA A 179 24.73 -3.73 -8.79
N LEU A 180 23.59 -3.04 -8.92
CA LEU A 180 23.53 -1.58 -8.97
C LEU A 180 23.91 -0.95 -7.64
N TYR A 181 23.34 -1.45 -6.54
CA TYR A 181 23.61 -0.97 -5.19
C TYR A 181 25.10 -1.10 -4.84
N LYS A 182 25.73 -2.25 -5.10
CA LYS A 182 27.18 -2.46 -4.87
C LYS A 182 28.03 -1.49 -5.68
N LYS A 183 27.71 -1.29 -6.97
CA LYS A 183 28.42 -0.37 -7.86
C LYS A 183 28.37 1.06 -7.33
N ASP A 184 27.20 1.53 -6.89
CA ASP A 184 27.05 2.91 -6.44
C ASP A 184 27.56 3.12 -5.01
N LEU A 185 27.42 2.12 -4.11
CA LEU A 185 28.09 2.09 -2.81
C LEU A 185 29.62 2.23 -2.96
N ALA A 186 30.25 1.45 -3.85
CA ALA A 186 31.69 1.54 -4.09
C ALA A 186 32.12 2.96 -4.50
N LYS A 187 31.35 3.61 -5.38
CA LYS A 187 31.62 5.01 -5.77
C LYS A 187 31.45 5.97 -4.61
N ARG A 188 30.40 5.82 -3.78
CA ARG A 188 30.18 6.69 -2.62
C ARG A 188 31.32 6.60 -1.62
N LEU A 189 31.79 5.38 -1.34
CA LEU A 189 32.92 5.13 -0.44
C LEU A 189 34.25 5.67 -0.99
N LEU A 190 34.55 5.41 -2.26
CA LEU A 190 35.81 5.85 -2.88
C LEU A 190 35.87 7.38 -3.07
N LEU A 191 34.73 8.02 -3.31
CA LEU A 191 34.65 9.46 -3.56
C LEU A 191 34.26 10.29 -2.33
N GLY A 192 34.03 9.65 -1.17
CA GLY A 192 33.61 10.32 0.06
C GLY A 192 32.29 11.08 -0.07
N LYS A 193 31.33 10.54 -0.83
CA LYS A 193 30.04 11.22 -1.14
C LYS A 193 28.87 10.76 -0.28
N SER A 194 29.09 9.88 0.69
CA SER A 194 28.04 9.43 1.63
C SER A 194 27.68 10.56 2.60
N ALA A 195 26.39 10.65 2.94
CA ALA A 195 25.89 11.57 3.95
C ALA A 195 26.37 11.15 5.36
N SER A 196 26.20 9.87 5.72
CA SER A 196 26.61 9.36 7.03
C SER A 196 27.14 7.92 6.90
N ILE A 197 28.23 7.63 7.60
CA ILE A 197 28.80 6.28 7.70
C ILE A 197 27.83 5.35 8.44
N ASP A 198 27.11 5.88 9.43
CA ASP A 198 26.18 5.09 10.23
C ASP A 198 24.92 4.75 9.44
N ALA A 199 24.43 5.66 8.58
CA ALA A 199 23.36 5.38 7.64
C ALA A 199 23.74 4.28 6.63
N GLU A 200 24.98 4.29 6.11
CA GLU A 200 25.46 3.24 5.20
C GLU A 200 25.53 1.87 5.91
N LYS A 201 26.04 1.83 7.14
CA LYS A 201 26.06 0.60 7.95
C LYS A 201 24.65 0.10 8.26
N SER A 202 23.74 0.99 8.63
CA SER A 202 22.33 0.68 8.87
C SER A 202 21.71 0.04 7.62
N MET A 203 21.84 0.68 6.46
CA MET A 203 21.27 0.18 5.21
C MET A 203 21.82 -1.19 4.82
N ILE A 204 23.13 -1.41 4.94
CA ILE A 204 23.75 -2.72 4.69
C ILE A 204 23.21 -3.77 5.66
N SER A 205 23.07 -3.42 6.93
CA SER A 205 22.53 -4.34 7.94
C SER A 205 21.09 -4.75 7.61
N LYS A 206 20.24 -3.79 7.22
CA LYS A 206 18.85 -4.10 6.85
C LYS A 206 18.78 -4.95 5.58
N LEU A 207 19.57 -4.66 4.55
CA LEU A 207 19.61 -5.47 3.33
C LEU A 207 20.05 -6.92 3.59
N LYS A 208 21.01 -7.13 4.51
CA LYS A 208 21.41 -8.48 4.94
C LYS A 208 20.26 -9.23 5.62
N THR A 209 19.49 -8.55 6.46
CA THR A 209 18.31 -9.15 7.11
C THR A 209 17.26 -9.55 6.07
N GLU A 210 17.03 -8.73 5.04
CA GLU A 210 16.02 -8.99 4.00
C GLU A 210 16.41 -10.08 3.00
N CYS A 211 17.70 -10.20 2.66
CA CYS A 211 18.17 -11.14 1.64
C CYS A 211 18.57 -12.51 2.20
N GLY A 212 18.68 -12.63 3.53
CA GLY A 212 19.30 -13.81 4.16
C GLY A 212 20.81 -13.78 4.04
N SER A 213 21.50 -14.46 4.96
CA SER A 213 22.96 -14.59 4.95
C SER A 213 23.44 -15.63 3.94
#